data_AF-A0A4Z0P0V2-F1
#
_entry.id   AF-A0A4Z0P0V2-F1
#
_cell.length_a   1.000
_cell.length_b   1.000
_cell.length_c   1.000
_cell.angle_alpha   90.00
_cell.angle_beta   90.00
_cell.angle_gamma   90.00
#
_symmetry.space_group_name_H-M   'P 1'
#
loop_
_entity.id
_entity.type
_entity.pdbx_description
1 polymer ?
#
loop_
_entity_poly.entity_id
_entity_poly.type
_entity_poly.pdbx_seq_one_letter_code
_entity_poly.pdbx_strand_id
1 'polypeptide(L)' 'MSTSVKRPRPRKPSEEAVPVLSHADQLQALHKREEGKTVMYKQDAWGHIETRFVRTQNVKAWEEKGFFVR' A
#
# COMPACT_ATOMS: atom_id res chain seq x y z
N MET A 1 -23.45 -15.89 -46.63
CA MET A 1 -23.82 -14.72 -45.82
C MET A 1 -23.44 -15.02 -44.37
N SER A 2 -22.31 -14.50 -43.89
CA SER A 2 -21.73 -14.85 -42.59
C SER A 2 -21.89 -13.67 -41.64
N THR A 3 -22.83 -13.73 -40.70
CA THR A 3 -23.04 -12.67 -39.70
C THR A 3 -22.09 -12.87 -38.52
N SER A 4 -21.12 -11.96 -38.37
CA SER A 4 -20.20 -11.95 -37.23
C SER A 4 -20.93 -11.40 -36.00
N VAL A 5 -21.40 -12.31 -35.14
CA VAL A 5 -21.98 -11.95 -33.84
C VAL A 5 -20.85 -11.66 -32.85
N LYS A 6 -20.46 -10.40 -32.71
CA LYS A 6 -19.52 -9.98 -31.66
C LYS A 6 -20.21 -10.10 -30.30
N ARG A 7 -19.83 -11.11 -29.50
CA ARG A 7 -20.25 -11.23 -28.09
C ARG A 7 -19.76 -10.01 -27.29
N PRO A 8 -20.64 -9.33 -26.54
CA PRO A 8 -20.20 -8.26 -25.63
C PRO A 8 -19.43 -8.88 -24.46
N ARG A 9 -18.19 -8.42 -24.23
CA ARG A 9 -17.46 -8.73 -22.98
C ARG A 9 -18.06 -7.89 -21.85
N PRO A 10 -18.33 -8.48 -20.67
CA PRO A 10 -18.68 -7.70 -19.49
C PRO A 10 -17.50 -6.78 -19.16
N ARG A 11 -17.79 -5.48 -19.02
CA ARG A 11 -16.81 -4.50 -18.55
C ARG A 11 -16.48 -4.80 -17.09
N LYS A 12 -15.20 -4.69 -16.71
CA LYS A 12 -14.77 -4.76 -15.30
C LYS A 12 -15.61 -3.78 -14.47
N PRO A 13 -16.00 -4.15 -13.24
CA PRO A 13 -16.63 -3.20 -12.33
C PRO A 13 -15.71 -1.98 -12.22
N SER A 14 -16.28 -0.80 -12.44
CA SER A 14 -15.58 0.48 -12.33
C SER A 14 -14.86 0.50 -10.98
N GLU A 15 -13.54 0.68 -10.99
CA GLU A 15 -12.83 1.11 -9.80
C GLU A 15 -13.54 2.38 -9.30
N GLU A 16 -13.95 2.38 -8.03
CA GLU A 16 -14.49 3.57 -7.38
C GLU A 16 -13.53 4.72 -7.65
N ALA A 17 -14.04 5.78 -8.26
CA ALA A 17 -13.28 6.98 -8.50
C ALA A 17 -12.85 7.54 -7.13
N VAL A 18 -11.61 7.25 -6.75
CA VAL A 18 -11.01 7.79 -5.53
C VAL A 18 -11.07 9.31 -5.68
N PRO A 19 -11.65 10.05 -4.71
CA PRO A 19 -11.77 11.48 -4.82
C PRO A 19 -10.39 12.10 -5.09
N VAL A 20 -10.35 13.03 -6.04
CA VAL A 20 -9.14 13.80 -6.36
C VAL A 20 -8.86 14.73 -5.18
N LEU A 21 -8.20 14.19 -4.17
CA LEU A 21 -7.75 14.90 -2.98
C LEU A 21 -6.65 15.89 -3.37
N SER A 22 -6.66 17.08 -2.77
CA SER A 22 -5.53 18.00 -2.89
C SER A 22 -4.27 17.37 -2.29
N HIS A 23 -3.09 17.83 -2.68
CA HIS A 23 -1.83 17.28 -2.15
C HIS A 23 -1.80 17.29 -0.61
N ALA A 24 -2.32 18.35 0.02
CA ALA A 24 -2.42 18.44 1.47
C ALA A 24 -3.36 17.39 2.07
N ASP A 25 -4.51 17.14 1.44
CA ASP A 25 -5.48 16.14 1.90
C ASP A 25 -4.96 14.71 1.70
N GLN A 26 -4.18 14.47 0.65
CA GLN A 26 -3.50 13.20 0.42
C GLN A 26 -2.49 12.90 1.53
N LEU A 27 -1.68 13.89 1.91
CA LEU A 27 -0.72 13.75 3.01
C LEU A 27 -1.43 13.46 4.34
N GLN A 28 -2.50 14.19 4.65
CA GLN A 28 -3.29 13.92 5.86
C GLN A 28 -3.92 12.52 5.85
N ALA A 29 -4.44 12.07 4.71
CA ALA A 29 -4.99 10.73 4.58
C ALA A 29 -3.91 9.64 4.72
N LEU A 30 -2.69 9.87 4.22
CA LEU A 30 -1.56 8.97 4.42
C LEU A 30 -1.16 8.91 5.90
N HIS A 31 -1.02 10.06 6.55
CA HIS A 31 -0.68 10.13 7.98
C HIS A 31 -1.73 9.42 8.84
N LYS A 32 -3.03 9.64 8.58
CA LYS A 32 -4.13 8.93 9.28
C LYS A 32 -4.13 7.42 9.02
N ARG A 33 -3.68 6.97 7.85
CA ARG A 33 -3.52 5.53 7.54
C ARG A 33 -2.29 4.94 8.23
N GLU A 34 -1.32 5.76 8.61
CA GLU A 34 -0.10 5.37 9.29
C GLU A 34 -0.20 5.49 10.81
N GLU A 35 -1.14 6.30 11.32
CA GLU A 35 -1.52 6.34 12.72
C GLU A 35 -1.83 4.93 13.26
N GLY A 36 -1.14 4.56 14.35
CA GLY A 36 -1.27 3.26 15.01
C GLY A 36 -0.45 2.12 14.39
N LYS A 37 0.35 2.39 13.35
CA LYS A 37 1.36 1.42 12.86
C LYS A 37 2.67 1.57 13.64
N THR A 38 3.31 0.44 13.90
CA THR A 38 4.66 0.38 14.45
C THR A 38 5.66 0.74 13.36
N VAL A 39 6.56 1.67 13.67
CA VAL A 39 7.68 1.99 12.78
C VAL A 39 8.79 0.97 13.01
N MET A 40 9.23 0.33 11.94
CA MET A 40 10.30 -0.67 11.98
C MET A 40 11.43 -0.27 11.03
N TYR A 41 12.65 -0.62 11.41
CA TYR A 41 13.88 -0.20 10.74
C TYR A 41 14.71 -1.41 10.32
N LYS A 42 15.41 -1.31 9.21
CA LYS A 42 16.44 -2.27 8.81
C LYS A 42 17.62 -1.55 8.21
N GLN A 43 18.83 -1.92 8.63
CA GLN A 43 20.06 -1.37 8.06
C GLN A 43 20.57 -2.32 6.97
N ASP A 44 20.87 -1.79 5.80
CA ASP A 44 21.50 -2.55 4.72
C ASP A 44 23.03 -2.66 4.90
N ALA A 45 23.68 -3.42 4.03
CA ALA A 45 25.13 -3.62 4.06
C ALA A 45 25.95 -2.35 3.74
N TRP A 46 25.29 -1.28 3.26
CA TRP A 46 25.90 0.02 2.94
C TRP A 46 25.57 1.10 3.98
N GLY A 47 24.76 0.76 4.99
CA GLY A 47 24.39 1.63 6.10
C GLY A 47 23.09 2.42 5.90
N HIS A 48 22.34 2.23 4.81
CA HIS A 48 21.05 2.87 4.64
C HIS A 48 20.00 2.26 5.56
N ILE A 49 19.14 3.11 6.10
CA ILE A 49 18.03 2.72 6.97
C ILE A 49 16.76 2.65 6.14
N GLU A 50 16.22 1.43 5.97
CA GLU A 50 14.90 1.21 5.43
C GLU A 50 13.86 1.33 6.55
N THR A 51 12.90 2.24 6.39
CA THR A 51 11.82 2.49 7.36
C THR A 51 10.49 1.97 6.83
N ARG A 52 9.78 1.17 7.64
CA ARG A 52 8.49 0.56 7.30
C ARG A 52 7.45 0.85 8.37
N PHE A 53 6.25 1.24 7.96
CA PHE A 53 5.08 1.32 8.84
C PHE A 53 4.31 0.00 8.81
N VAL A 54 4.40 -0.76 9.90
CA VAL A 54 3.87 -2.12 10.02
C VAL A 54 2.70 -2.12 11.00
N ARG A 55 1.59 -2.77 10.65
CA ARG A 55 0.50 -2.97 11.63
C ARG A 55 1.02 -3.84 12.78
N THR A 56 0.63 -3.54 14.01
CA THR A 56 1.05 -4.24 15.23
C THR A 56 1.02 -5.77 15.12
N GLN A 57 -0.01 -6.33 14.48
CA GLN A 57 -0.18 -7.77 14.25
C GLN A 57 0.95 -8.42 13.42
N ASN A 58 1.61 -7.65 12.56
CA ASN A 58 2.63 -8.13 11.63
C ASN A 58 4.06 -7.87 12.12
N VAL A 59 4.26 -7.18 13.25
CA VAL A 59 5.58 -6.79 13.74
C VAL A 59 6.52 -7.98 13.82
N LYS A 60 6.07 -9.08 14.43
CA LYS A 60 6.86 -10.32 14.56
C LYS A 60 7.32 -10.90 13.21
N ALA A 61 6.47 -10.85 12.18
CA ALA A 61 6.82 -11.33 10.84
C ALA A 61 7.84 -10.42 10.13
N TRP A 62 7.94 -9.15 10.53
CA TRP A 62 8.95 -8.22 10.05
C TRP A 62 10.24 -8.31 10.87
N GLU A 63 10.16 -8.63 12.16
CA GLU A 63 11.31 -8.98 12.99
C GLU A 63 12.09 -10.17 12.42
N GLU A 64 11.38 -11.23 12.01
CA GLU A 64 11.98 -12.39 11.33
C GLU A 64 12.68 -12.03 10.01
N LYS A 65 12.27 -10.93 9.36
CA LYS A 65 12.91 -10.41 8.13
C LYS A 65 14.13 -9.52 8.42
N GLY A 66 14.47 -9.36 9.69
CA GLY A 66 15.58 -8.53 10.17
C GLY A 66 15.25 -7.05 10.32
N PHE A 67 13.96 -6.69 10.41
CA PHE A 67 13.59 -5.34 10.84
C PHE A 67 13.50 -5.28 12.36
N PHE A 68 13.81 -4.15 12.96
CA PHE A 68 13.75 -3.96 14.41
C PHE A 68 12.97 -2.68 14.76
N VAL A 69 12.39 -2.66 15.96
CA VAL A 69 11.80 -1.46 16.53
C VAL A 69 12.88 -0.75 17.35
N ARG A 70 12.88 0.59 17.34
CA ARG A 70 13.84 1.41 18.08
C ARG A 70 13.16 2.10 19.26
#